data_AF-A0A0N4TGR2-F1
#
_entry.id   AF-A0A0N4TGR2-F1
#
_cell.length_a   1.000
_cell.length_b   1.000
_cell.length_c   1.000
_cell.angle_alpha   90.00
_cell.angle_beta   90.00
_cell.angle_gamma   90.00
#
_symmetry.space_group_name_H-M   'P 1'
#
loop_
_entity.id
_entity.type
_entity.pdbx_description
1 polymer ?
#
loop_
_entity_poly.entity_id
_entity_poly.type
_entity_poly.pdbx_seq_one_letter_code
_entity_poly.pdbx_strand_id
1 'polypeptide(L)'
;MVAGYFYASHLQMKEPYRIYNTWLGDPTKVILLEKALKVIERDNLLEQMRKVGATMQSELRKIESVNNSMVQNVRGLGTFCAFDMPDGVVRDKFLEIAGNNGI
;
A
#
# COMPACT_ATOMS: atom_id res chain seq x y z
N MET A 1 -18.28 1.12 -3.72
CA MET A 1 -16.82 1.22 -3.96
C MET A 1 -16.50 2.70 -4.20
N VAL A 2 -15.47 3.30 -3.57
CA VAL A 2 -14.88 4.54 -4.13
C VAL A 2 -13.76 4.09 -5.05
N ALA A 3 -14.02 4.11 -6.34
CA ALA A 3 -13.00 3.88 -7.35
C ALA A 3 -13.34 4.74 -8.56
N GLY A 4 -12.31 5.17 -9.25
CA GLY A 4 -12.39 6.02 -10.42
C GLY A 4 -10.98 6.31 -10.91
N TYR A 5 -10.89 7.15 -11.92
CA TYR A 5 -9.61 7.57 -12.47
C TYR A 5 -9.63 9.09 -12.61
N PHE A 6 -8.52 9.72 -12.23
CA PHE A 6 -8.25 11.11 -12.61
C PHE A 6 -7.70 11.11 -14.04
N TYR A 7 -8.07 12.10 -14.84
CA TYR A 7 -7.62 12.22 -16.22
C TYR A 7 -7.40 13.68 -16.59
N ALA A 8 -6.46 13.92 -17.52
CA ALA A 8 -6.23 15.25 -18.08
C ALA A 8 -7.40 15.67 -18.98
N SER A 9 -7.67 16.97 -19.09
CA SER A 9 -8.82 17.51 -19.83
C SER A 9 -8.92 17.02 -21.28
N HIS A 10 -7.80 16.84 -21.97
CA HIS A 10 -7.77 16.35 -23.36
C HIS A 10 -8.20 14.88 -23.52
N LEU A 11 -8.33 14.12 -22.43
CA LEU A 11 -8.82 12.74 -22.42
C LEU A 11 -10.34 12.64 -22.15
N GLN A 12 -11.02 13.79 -21.97
CA GLN A 12 -12.46 13.80 -21.71
C GLN A 12 -13.24 13.20 -22.88
N MET A 13 -14.14 12.26 -22.57
CA MET A 13 -15.09 11.71 -23.53
C MET A 13 -16.06 12.80 -23.98
N LYS A 14 -16.12 13.03 -25.30
CA LYS A 14 -17.02 14.03 -25.89
C LYS A 14 -18.48 13.57 -25.93
N GLU A 15 -18.69 12.26 -26.04
CA GLU A 15 -20.03 11.67 -26.13
C GLU A 15 -20.45 11.04 -24.79
N PRO A 16 -21.73 11.15 -24.41
CA PRO A 16 -22.25 10.49 -23.22
C PRO A 16 -22.26 8.97 -23.38
N TYR A 17 -22.45 8.25 -22.26
CA TYR A 17 -22.58 6.78 -22.21
C TYR A 17 -21.38 5.95 -22.69
N ARG A 18 -20.23 6.57 -22.99
CA ARG A 18 -19.01 5.84 -23.38
C ARG A 18 -18.28 5.19 -22.20
N ILE A 19 -18.32 5.83 -21.03
CA ILE A 19 -17.82 5.27 -19.77
C ILE A 19 -18.94 5.42 -18.75
N TYR A 20 -19.74 4.36 -18.60
CA TYR A 20 -20.93 4.38 -17.77
C TYR A 20 -21.25 2.99 -17.22
N ASN A 21 -21.83 2.93 -16.03
CA ASN A 21 -22.51 1.75 -15.49
C ASN A 21 -23.59 2.22 -14.49
N THR A 22 -24.41 1.29 -13.99
CA THR A 22 -25.55 1.60 -13.12
C THR A 22 -25.21 2.40 -11.87
N TRP A 23 -24.04 2.17 -11.27
CA TRP A 23 -23.74 2.69 -9.94
C TRP A 23 -22.73 3.84 -9.94
N LEU A 24 -21.79 3.88 -10.91
CA LEU A 24 -20.72 4.88 -11.00
C LEU A 24 -20.00 5.13 -9.66
N GLY A 25 -19.91 4.09 -8.82
CA GLY A 25 -19.41 4.20 -7.45
C GLY A 25 -20.51 4.03 -6.40
N ASP A 26 -20.24 4.50 -5.18
CA ASP A 26 -21.17 4.44 -4.06
C ASP A 26 -21.00 5.70 -3.20
N PRO A 27 -22.01 6.58 -3.12
CA PRO A 27 -21.93 7.82 -2.34
C PRO A 27 -21.58 7.61 -0.87
N THR A 28 -22.01 6.50 -0.27
CA THR A 28 -21.69 6.18 1.13
C THR A 28 -20.19 6.03 1.33
N LYS A 29 -19.50 5.47 0.32
CA LYS A 29 -18.04 5.30 0.39
C LYS A 29 -17.31 6.64 0.19
N VAL A 30 -17.87 7.58 -0.58
CA VAL A 30 -17.31 8.93 -0.74
C VAL A 30 -17.33 9.69 0.58
N ILE A 31 -18.42 9.58 1.36
CA ILE A 31 -18.51 10.18 2.69
C ILE A 31 -17.43 9.60 3.63
N LEU A 32 -17.18 8.29 3.55
CA LEU A 32 -16.11 7.65 4.33
C LEU A 32 -14.72 8.14 3.89
N LEU A 33 -14.48 8.28 2.58
CA LEU A 33 -13.22 8.81 2.05
C LEU A 33 -12.98 10.24 2.53
N GLU A 34 -14.00 11.10 2.52
CA GLU A 34 -13.88 12.48 3.00
C GLU A 34 -13.43 12.52 4.47
N LYS A 35 -13.98 11.64 5.31
CA LYS A 35 -13.57 11.54 6.72
C LYS A 35 -12.17 10.96 6.87
N ALA A 36 -11.80 9.96 6.07
CA ALA A 36 -10.44 9.42 6.07
C ALA A 36 -9.40 10.48 5.68
N LEU A 37 -9.66 11.28 4.64
CA LEU A 37 -8.79 12.38 4.21
C LEU A 37 -8.63 13.43 5.30
N LYS A 38 -9.73 13.82 5.97
CA LYS A 38 -9.68 14.75 7.12
C LYS A 38 -8.80 14.23 8.26
N VAL A 39 -8.84 12.93 8.55
CA VAL A 39 -7.98 12.31 9.57
C VAL A 39 -6.52 12.26 9.11
N ILE A 40 -6.27 11.90 7.85
CA ILE A 40 -4.92 11.89 7.26
C ILE A 40 -4.24 13.26 7.39
N GLU A 41 -4.97 14.33 7.08
CA GLU A 41 -4.48 15.71 7.18
C GLU A 41 -4.33 16.15 8.65
N ARG A 42 -5.38 15.98 9.47
CA ARG A 42 -5.38 16.40 10.88
C ARG A 42 -4.24 15.77 11.68
N ASP A 43 -3.99 14.47 11.47
CA ASP A 43 -3.00 13.71 12.22
C ASP A 43 -1.63 13.66 11.51
N ASN A 44 -1.49 14.36 10.37
CA ASN A 44 -0.28 14.40 9.56
C ASN A 44 0.28 13.00 9.23
N LEU A 45 -0.62 12.09 8.82
CA LEU A 45 -0.30 10.67 8.66
C LEU A 45 0.73 10.40 7.55
N LEU A 46 0.86 11.30 6.57
CA LEU A 46 1.90 11.18 5.54
C LEU A 46 3.31 11.36 6.11
N GLU A 47 3.51 12.33 7.00
CA GLU A 47 4.81 12.50 7.67
C GLU A 47 5.08 11.37 8.66
N GLN A 48 4.05 10.88 9.35
CA GLN A 48 4.19 9.72 10.23
C GLN A 48 4.59 8.47 9.43
N MET A 49 3.96 8.23 8.27
CA MET A 49 4.31 7.15 7.36
C MET A 49 5.75 7.27 6.85
N ARG A 50 6.23 8.49 6.58
CA ARG A 50 7.64 8.72 6.21
C ARG A 50 8.60 8.34 7.33
N LYS A 51 8.33 8.78 8.57
CA LYS A 51 9.17 8.49 9.75
C LYS A 51 9.20 7.00 10.07
N VAL A 52 8.02 6.38 10.22
CA VAL A 52 7.90 4.94 10.54
C VAL A 52 8.48 4.09 9.41
N GLY A 53 8.24 4.48 8.16
CA GLY A 53 8.80 3.82 6.98
C GLY A 53 10.33 3.82 6.95
N ALA A 54 10.96 4.95 7.29
CA ALA A 54 12.42 5.02 7.39
C ALA A 54 12.98 4.05 8.45
N THR A 55 12.35 3.98 9.62
CA THR A 55 12.72 3.00 10.66
C THR A 55 12.52 1.58 10.17
N MET A 56 11.36 1.26 9.60
CA MET A 56 11.04 -0.08 9.09
C MET A 56 12.07 -0.55 8.05
N GLN A 57 12.42 0.30 7.08
CA GLN A 57 13.43 -0.04 6.07
C GLN A 57 14.83 -0.22 6.67
N SER A 58 15.24 0.64 7.62
CA SER A 58 16.51 0.50 8.32
C SER A 58 16.61 -0.85 9.03
N GLU A 59 15.56 -1.25 9.76
CA GLU A 59 15.57 -2.53 10.49
C GLU A 59 15.53 -3.73 9.53
N LEU A 60 14.77 -3.68 8.44
CA LEU A 60 14.79 -4.73 7.41
C LEU A 60 16.18 -4.89 6.78
N ARG A 61 16.89 -3.80 6.49
CA ARG A 61 18.28 -3.84 5.96
C ARG A 61 19.26 -4.44 6.95
N LYS A 62 19.06 -4.22 8.26
CA LYS A 62 19.86 -4.89 9.29
C LYS A 62 19.62 -6.40 9.26
N ILE A 63 18.36 -6.84 9.12
CA ILE A 63 18.01 -8.27 9.01
C ILE A 63 18.67 -8.89 7.77
N GLU A 64 18.58 -8.21 6.62
CA GLU A 64 19.26 -8.62 5.38
C GLU A 64 20.78 -8.77 5.60
N SER A 65 21.42 -7.79 6.27
CA SER A 65 22.87 -7.83 6.51
C SER A 65 23.34 -9.02 7.37
N VAL A 66 22.51 -9.50 8.30
CA VAL A 66 22.83 -10.64 9.16
C VAL A 66 22.35 -11.99 8.61
N ASN A 67 21.36 -11.98 7.71
CA ASN A 67 20.72 -13.19 7.20
C ASN A 67 20.42 -13.10 5.70
N ASN A 68 21.44 -12.75 4.91
CA ASN A 68 21.32 -12.56 3.47
C ASN A 68 20.93 -13.85 2.72
N SER A 69 21.06 -15.03 3.32
CA SER A 69 20.58 -16.28 2.72
C SER A 69 19.05 -16.41 2.73
N MET A 70 18.36 -15.70 3.63
CA MET A 70 16.90 -15.81 3.80
C MET A 70 16.16 -14.52 3.44
N VAL A 71 16.76 -13.36 3.68
CA VAL A 71 16.16 -12.05 3.38
C VAL A 71 17.09 -11.31 2.43
N GLN A 72 16.59 -10.97 1.25
CA GLN A 72 17.35 -10.34 0.17
C GLN A 72 16.57 -9.18 -0.47
N ASN A 73 17.25 -8.28 -1.17
CA ASN A 73 16.67 -7.20 -1.96
C ASN A 73 15.68 -6.31 -1.18
N VAL A 74 16.05 -5.90 0.04
CA VAL A 74 15.21 -4.99 0.85
C VAL A 74 14.99 -3.67 0.11
N ARG A 75 13.72 -3.32 -0.10
CA ARG A 75 13.29 -2.15 -0.87
C ARG A 75 11.96 -1.59 -0.35
N GLY A 76 11.68 -0.32 -0.64
CA GLY A 76 10.39 0.27 -0.34
C GLY A 76 10.38 1.80 -0.37
N LEU A 77 9.19 2.37 -0.19
CA LEU A 77 8.99 3.81 0.04
C LEU A 77 7.96 4.00 1.14
N GLY A 78 8.34 4.74 2.20
CA GLY A 78 7.49 4.83 3.38
C GLY A 78 7.28 3.45 4.01
N THR A 79 6.06 3.14 4.42
CA THR A 79 5.69 1.82 4.96
C THR A 79 5.44 0.76 3.88
N PHE A 80 5.50 1.14 2.60
CA PHE A 80 5.36 0.20 1.48
C PHE A 80 6.71 -0.49 1.21
N CYS A 81 7.02 -1.50 2.01
CA CYS A 81 8.29 -2.22 1.98
C CYS A 81 8.12 -3.67 1.53
N ALA A 82 9.18 -4.22 0.94
CA ALA A 82 9.27 -5.60 0.51
C ALA A 82 10.72 -6.11 0.60
N PHE A 83 10.85 -7.43 0.64
CA PHE A 83 12.11 -8.16 0.51
C PHE A 83 11.79 -9.50 -0.17
N ASP A 84 12.82 -10.13 -0.71
CA ASP A 84 12.76 -11.41 -1.38
C ASP A 84 13.27 -12.52 -0.46
N MET A 85 12.79 -13.74 -0.69
CA MET A 85 13.25 -14.97 -0.05
C MET A 85 13.71 -15.95 -1.14
N PRO A 86 14.51 -17.00 -0.80
CA PRO A 86 15.12 -17.89 -1.81
C PRO A 86 14.14 -18.52 -2.80
N ASP A 87 12.96 -18.91 -2.32
CA ASP A 87 11.91 -19.50 -3.14
C ASP A 87 10.52 -19.33 -2.48
N GLY A 88 9.47 -19.72 -3.22
CA GLY A 88 8.09 -19.64 -2.76
C GLY A 88 7.78 -20.53 -1.56
N VAL A 89 8.43 -21.69 -1.43
CA VAL A 89 8.19 -22.63 -0.32
C VAL A 89 8.71 -22.05 0.99
N VAL A 90 9.91 -21.48 0.98
CA VAL A 90 10.48 -20.77 2.14
C VAL A 90 9.62 -19.56 2.51
N ARG A 91 9.17 -18.79 1.51
CA ARG A 91 8.29 -17.63 1.72
C ARG A 91 6.98 -18.03 2.38
N ASP A 92 6.31 -19.05 1.86
CA ASP A 92 5.01 -19.51 2.37
C ASP A 92 5.15 -20.04 3.80
N LYS A 93 6.22 -20.79 4.09
CA LYS A 93 6.52 -21.26 5.45
C LYS A 93 6.79 -20.10 6.41
N PHE A 94 7.51 -19.06 5.97
CA PHE A 94 7.71 -17.85 6.77
C PHE A 94 6.38 -17.16 7.09
N LEU A 95 5.49 -17.01 6.11
CA LEU A 95 4.17 -16.39 6.33
C LEU A 95 3.31 -17.19 7.32
N GLU A 96 3.32 -18.53 7.22
CA GLU A 96 2.63 -19.40 8.18
C GLU A 96 3.16 -19.21 9.61
N ILE A 97 4.48 -19.26 9.77
CA ILE A 97 5.13 -19.08 11.08
C ILE A 97 4.87 -17.67 11.63
N ALA A 98 4.98 -16.63 10.80
CA ALA A 98 4.72 -15.25 11.20
C ALA A 98 3.26 -15.07 11.67
N GLY A 99 2.30 -15.57 10.89
CA GLY A 99 0.88 -15.55 11.24
C GLY A 99 0.58 -16.27 12.57
N ASN A 100 1.18 -17.45 12.76
CA ASN A 100 1.06 -18.20 14.03
C ASN A 100 1.69 -17.48 15.23
N ASN A 101 2.63 -16.55 14.98
CA ASN A 101 3.23 -15.68 16.00
C ASN A 101 2.52 -14.31 16.12
N GLY A 102 1.41 -14.08 15.43
CA GLY A 102 0.59 -12.88 15.57
C GLY A 102 1.03 -11.69 14.71
N ILE A 103 1.81 -11.94 13.66
CA ILE A 103 2.19 -10.94 12.64
C ILE A 103 1.35 -11.14 11.38
#